data_AF-A0AA43EW82-F1
#
_entry.id   AF-A0AA43EW82-F1
#
_cell.length_a   1.000
_cell.length_b   1.000
_cell.length_c   1.000
_cell.angle_alpha   90.00
_cell.angle_beta   90.00
_cell.angle_gamma   90.00
#
_symmetry.space_group_name_H-M   'P 1'
#
loop_
_entity.id
_entity.type
_entity.pdbx_description
1 polymer ?
#
loop_
_entity_poly.entity_id
_entity_poly.type
_entity_poly.pdbx_seq_one_letter_code
_entity_poly.pdbx_strand_id
1 'polypeptide(L)' 'MALTTIIALPLIVTFLTLSLWHVYWLLGGRVGLDVAIPEVDGKPAFQPSASATFVVAVVLAMCADKRSDLFV' A
#
# COMPACT_ATOMS: atom_id res chain seq x y z
N MET A 1 -12.11 -22.00 10.80
CA MET A 1 -12.91 -21.30 9.78
C MET A 1 -13.34 -19.91 10.23
N ALA A 2 -14.14 -19.73 11.30
CA ALA A 2 -14.56 -18.39 11.73
C ALA A 2 -13.42 -17.46 12.20
N LEU A 3 -12.48 -17.96 13.01
CA LEU A 3 -11.38 -17.15 13.56
C LEU A 3 -10.42 -16.63 12.48
N THR A 4 -10.11 -17.46 11.47
CA THR A 4 -9.26 -17.08 10.34
C THR A 4 -9.93 -16.01 9.49
N THR A 5 -11.23 -16.10 9.24
CA THR A 5 -11.98 -15.09 8.47
C THR A 5 -12.02 -13.74 9.17
N ILE A 6 -12.16 -13.72 10.51
CA ILE A 6 -12.18 -12.49 11.32
C ILE A 6 -10.86 -11.72 11.20
N ILE A 7 -9.73 -12.41 11.05
CA ILE A 7 -8.40 -11.80 10.94
C ILE A 7 -8.02 -11.55 9.47
N ALA A 8 -8.37 -12.45 8.56
CA ALA A 8 -8.00 -12.37 7.15
C ALA A 8 -8.71 -11.21 6.44
N LEU A 9 -10.01 -11.02 6.67
CA LEU A 9 -10.78 -9.94 6.04
C LEU A 9 -10.19 -8.54 6.32
N PRO A 10 -9.93 -8.12 7.57
CA PRO A 10 -9.34 -6.81 7.81
C PRO A 10 -7.94 -6.67 7.20
N LEU A 11 -7.10 -7.72 7.24
CA LEU A 11 -5.79 -7.69 6.59
C LEU A 11 -5.89 -7.47 5.07
N ILE A 12 -6.79 -8.20 4.41
CA ILE A 12 -7.04 -8.07 2.97
C ILE A 12 -7.50 -6.65 2.65
N VAL A 13 -8.47 -6.11 3.41
CA VAL A 13 -8.97 -4.75 3.22
C VAL A 13 -7.86 -3.72 3.43
N THR A 14 -7.03 -3.87 4.47
CA THR A 14 -5.90 -2.96 4.71
C THR A 14 -4.89 -3.01 3.58
N PHE A 15 -4.48 -4.20 3.13
CA PHE A 15 -3.50 -4.32 2.03
C PHE A 15 -4.05 -3.83 0.70
N LEU A 16 -5.33 -4.06 0.39
CA LEU A 16 -5.98 -3.50 -0.80
C LEU A 16 -6.05 -1.98 -0.74
N THR A 17 -6.44 -1.42 0.41
CA THR A 17 -6.51 0.04 0.59
C THR A 17 -5.13 0.67 0.41
N LEU A 18 -4.09 0.09 1.01
CA LEU A 18 -2.71 0.55 0.85
C LEU A 18 -2.24 0.40 -0.60
N SER A 19 -2.57 -0.71 -1.28
CA SER A 19 -2.23 -0.91 -2.69
C SER A 19 -2.85 0.17 -3.59
N LEU A 20 -4.14 0.44 -3.44
CA LEU A 20 -4.84 1.50 -4.19
C LEU A 20 -4.27 2.88 -3.91
N TRP A 21 -3.86 3.15 -2.66
CA TRP A 21 -3.20 4.40 -2.28
C TRP A 21 -1.88 4.61 -3.03
N HIS A 22 -1.09 3.54 -3.20
CA HIS A 22 0.15 3.58 -3.97
C HIS A 22 -0.11 3.73 -5.48
N VAL A 23 -1.18 3.13 -6.01
CA VAL A 23 -1.62 3.37 -7.40
C VAL A 23 -2.07 4.82 -7.61
N TYR A 24 -2.78 5.42 -6.64
CA TYR A 24 -3.15 6.83 -6.68
C TYR A 24 -1.92 7.75 -6.75
N TRP A 25 -0.90 7.49 -5.92
CA TRP A 25 0.36 8.22 -5.98
C TRP A 25 1.14 7.97 -7.26
N LEU A 26 1.09 6.76 -7.83
CA LEU A 26 1.67 6.45 -9.14
C LEU A 26 1.04 7.29 -10.26
N LEU A 27 -0.28 7.52 -10.21
CA LEU A 27 -1.03 8.35 -11.17
C LEU A 27 -0.84 9.86 -10.95
N GLY A 28 0.03 10.28 -10.03
CA GLY A 28 0.33 11.68 -9.75
C GLY A 28 -0.52 12.31 -8.64
N GLY A 29 -1.23 11.48 -7.86
CA GLY A 29 -1.90 11.92 -6.65
C GLY A 29 -0.93 12.50 -5.63
N ARG A 30 -1.20 13.70 -5.11
CA ARG A 30 -0.33 14.41 -4.13
C ARG A 30 -0.88 14.41 -2.71
N VAL A 31 -2.11 13.93 -2.51
CA VAL A 31 -2.75 13.90 -1.19
C VAL A 31 -1.96 13.00 -0.24
N GLY A 32 -1.61 13.55 0.93
CA GLY A 32 -0.87 12.84 1.99
C GLY A 32 0.63 12.73 1.78
N LEU A 33 1.17 13.11 0.61
CA LEU A 33 2.63 13.15 0.39
C LEU A 33 3.28 14.23 1.24
N ASP A 34 2.67 15.40 1.38
CA ASP A 34 3.21 16.52 2.18
C ASP A 34 3.20 16.23 3.69
N VAL A 35 2.33 15.32 4.16
CA VAL A 35 2.29 14.86 5.56
C VAL A 35 3.24 13.67 5.78
N ALA A 36 3.39 12.81 4.76
CA ALA A 36 4.23 11.61 4.85
C ALA A 36 5.72 11.89 4.59
N ILE A 37 6.04 12.92 3.80
CA ILE A 37 7.40 13.31 3.46
C ILE A 37 7.75 14.55 4.29
N PRO A 38 8.62 14.41 5.31
CA PRO A 38 9.12 15.58 6.00
C PRO A 38 9.96 16.43 5.05
N GLU A 39 9.76 17.74 5.09
CA GLU A 39 10.64 18.69 4.42
C GLU A 39 11.84 18.99 5.32
N VAL A 40 13.04 18.96 4.74
CA VAL A 40 14.27 19.41 5.42
C VAL A 40 14.79 20.60 4.61
N ASP A 41 14.92 21.75 5.26
CA ASP A 41 15.34 23.02 4.64
C ASP A 41 14.51 23.43 3.41
N GLY A 42 13.19 23.24 3.47
CA GLY A 42 12.26 23.64 2.39
C GLY A 42 12.37 22.79 1.13
N LYS A 43 13.04 21.63 1.21
CA LYS A 43 13.11 20.64 0.14
C LYS A 43 12.52 19.31 0.64
N PRO A 44 11.80 18.56 -0.22
CA PRO A 44 11.33 17.23 0.15
C PRO A 44 12.54 16.36 0.53
N ALA A 45 12.58 15.83 1.75
CA ALA A 45 13.68 14.94 2.18
C ALA A 45 13.72 13.65 1.36
N PHE A 46 12.60 13.31 0.73
CA PHE A 46 12.44 12.15 -0.13
C PHE A 46 11.53 12.51 -1.31
N GLN A 47 11.93 12.14 -2.52
CA GLN A 47 11.01 12.13 -3.66
C GLN A 47 10.76 10.68 -4.05
N PRO A 48 9.57 10.12 -3.75
CA PRO A 48 9.24 8.78 -4.20
C PRO A 48 9.22 8.78 -5.73
N SER A 49 10.07 7.95 -6.34
CA SER A 49 10.02 7.72 -7.78
C SER A 49 8.77 6.89 -8.11
N ALA A 50 8.11 7.20 -9.23
CA ALA A 50 6.93 6.47 -9.69
C ALA A 50 7.16 4.94 -9.71
N SER A 51 8.37 4.50 -10.08
CA SER A 51 8.78 3.10 -10.05
C SER A 51 8.76 2.48 -8.65
N ALA A 52 9.19 3.21 -7.60
CA ALA A 52 9.17 2.71 -6.24
C ALA A 52 7.75 2.48 -5.74
N THR A 53 6.84 3.42 -6.04
CA THR A 53 5.42 3.33 -5.68
C THR A 53 4.72 2.16 -6.37
N PHE A 54 5.05 1.91 -7.63
CA PHE A 54 4.53 0.76 -8.38
C PHE A 54 5.00 -0.58 -7.79
N VAL A 55 6.28 -0.70 -7.43
CA VAL A 55 6.82 -1.92 -6.80
C VAL A 55 6.09 -2.22 -5.49
N VAL A 56 5.85 -1.20 -4.65
CA VAL A 56 5.12 -1.38 -3.38
C VAL A 56 3.67 -1.81 -3.62
N ALA A 57 2.98 -1.23 -4.61
CA ALA A 57 1.62 -1.63 -4.97
C ALA A 57 1.56 -3.11 -5.39
N VAL A 58 2.50 -3.56 -6.23
CA VAL A 58 2.58 -4.96 -6.69
C VAL A 58 2.88 -5.89 -5.51
N VAL A 59 3.83 -5.54 -4.64
CA VAL A 59 4.17 -6.36 -3.46
C VAL A 59 2.97 -6.49 -2.51
N LEU A 60 2.24 -5.40 -2.25
CA LEU A 60 1.03 -5.44 -1.41
C LEU A 60 -0.08 -6.29 -2.05
N ALA A 61 -0.28 -6.19 -3.36
CA ALA A 61 -1.23 -7.04 -4.07
C ALA A 61 -0.85 -8.52 -3.99
N MET A 62 0.44 -8.86 -4.14
CA MET A 62 0.93 -10.22 -3.96
C MET A 62 0.80 -10.72 -2.52
N CYS A 63 0.93 -9.85 -1.51
CA CYS A 63 0.68 -10.20 -0.11
C CYS A 63 -0.80 -10.47 0.17
N ALA A 64 -1.71 -9.75 -0.50
CA ALA A 64 -3.14 -10.03 -0.43
C ALA A 64 -3.49 -11.37 -1.10
N ASP A 65 -2.82 -11.72 -2.20
CA ASP A 65 -3.08 -12.93 -2.98
C ASP A 65 -2.37 -14.19 -2.44
N LYS A 66 -1.29 -14.03 -1.66
CA LYS A 66 -0.30 -15.10 -1.39
C LYS A 66 -0.81 -16.41 -0.80
N ARG A 67 -2.06 -16.50 -0.32
CA ARG A 67 -2.64 -17.78 0.10
C ARG A 67 -4.14 -17.73 0.38
N SER A 68 -5.00 -17.67 -0.64
CA SER A 68 -6.40 -18.09 -0.45
C SER A 68 -6.53 -19.63 -0.41
N ASP A 69 -5.43 -20.36 -0.65
CA ASP A 69 -5.34 -21.80 -0.92
C ASP A 69 -4.89 -22.70 0.25
N LEU A 70 -4.88 -22.25 1.52
CA LEU A 70 -4.62 -23.18 2.63
C LEU A 70 -5.73 -23.38 3.66
N PHE A 71 -6.71 -22.49 3.80
CA PHE A 71 -7.63 -22.56 4.93
C PHE A 71 -9.04 -22.01 4.65
N VAL A 72 -9.58 -22.30 3.46
CA VAL A 72 -11.04 -22.56 3.33
C VAL A 72 -11.27 -24.04 3.61
#